data_AF-A0A4R9I998-F1
#
_entry.id   AF-A0A4R9I998-F1
#
_cell.length_a   1.000
_cell.length_b   1.000
_cell.length_c   1.000
_cell.angle_alpha   90.00
_cell.angle_beta   90.00
_cell.angle_gamma   90.00
#
_symmetry.space_group_name_H-M   'P 1'
#
loop_
_entity.id
_entity.type
_entity.pdbx_description
1 polymer ?
#
loop_
_entity_poly.entity_id
_entity_poly.type
_entity_poly.pdbx_seq_one_letter_code
_entity_poly.pdbx_strand_id
1 'polypeptide(L)'
;MKHLLLSVLLVLQVIPLFSESKPMVICASLEDCEKKADATEIHRKKITLLTFGITEYGKDVPVQNLLPVYLKRVKSTILEANGETGYKGDVILKVTHKPEYKQSQLHKAEEDIQFIDTNQSFLSKENYSELLKLKTLLGQSR
;
A
#
# COMPACT_ATOMS: atom_id res chain seq x y z
N MET A 1 21.50 45.04 -36.43
CA MET A 1 21.99 43.98 -35.52
C MET A 1 21.41 44.24 -34.14
N LYS A 2 20.45 43.42 -33.65
CA LYS A 2 20.07 43.31 -32.22
C LYS A 2 18.84 42.45 -31.92
N HIS A 3 18.12 41.95 -32.93
CA HIS A 3 16.93 41.11 -32.70
C HIS A 3 17.09 39.62 -33.02
N LEU A 4 18.28 39.18 -33.46
CA LEU A 4 18.52 37.78 -33.82
C LEU A 4 19.16 36.93 -32.70
N LEU A 5 19.40 37.51 -31.53
CA LEU A 5 20.09 36.84 -30.41
C LEU A 5 19.13 36.29 -29.34
N LEU A 6 17.84 36.66 -29.38
CA LEU A 6 16.87 36.19 -28.37
C LEU A 6 16.32 34.79 -28.66
N SER A 7 16.37 34.33 -29.91
CA SER A 7 15.73 33.09 -30.34
C SER A 7 16.60 31.84 -30.09
N VAL A 8 17.90 32.01 -29.81
CA VAL A 8 18.84 30.90 -29.62
C VAL A 8 18.97 30.51 -28.14
N LEU A 9 18.60 31.39 -27.20
CA LEU A 9 18.69 31.09 -25.77
C LEU A 9 17.51 30.27 -25.21
N LEU A 10 16.41 30.15 -25.95
CA LEU A 10 15.19 29.49 -25.45
C LEU A 10 15.12 27.97 -25.72
N VAL A 11 16.08 27.41 -26.47
CA VAL A 11 16.03 26.01 -26.92
C VAL A 11 16.87 25.07 -26.02
N LEU A 12 17.59 25.60 -25.02
CA LEU A 12 18.61 24.85 -24.26
C LEU A 12 18.22 24.41 -22.84
N GLN A 13 16.97 24.57 -22.40
CA GLN A 13 16.60 24.29 -21.00
C GLN A 13 15.37 23.40 -20.80
N VAL A 14 15.11 22.45 -21.69
CA VAL A 14 14.25 21.31 -21.35
C VAL A 14 15.15 20.13 -21.00
N ILE A 15 15.85 20.24 -19.87
CA ILE A 15 16.37 19.07 -19.18
C ILE A 15 15.14 18.44 -18.53
N PRO A 16 14.70 17.23 -18.92
CA PRO A 16 13.68 16.57 -18.15
C PRO A 16 14.30 16.27 -16.78
N LEU A 17 13.80 16.95 -15.75
CA LEU A 17 14.04 16.63 -14.35
C LEU A 17 13.37 15.29 -14.04
N PHE A 18 13.88 14.21 -14.62
CA PHE A 18 13.65 12.87 -14.10
C PHE A 18 14.47 12.77 -12.81
N SER A 19 13.85 13.19 -11.72
CA SER A 19 14.27 12.75 -10.39
C SER A 19 14.06 11.24 -10.36
N GLU A 20 15.09 10.46 -10.72
CA GLU A 20 15.20 9.06 -10.31
C GLU A 20 15.37 9.06 -8.78
N SER A 21 14.26 9.19 -8.05
CA SER A 21 14.25 8.80 -6.66
C SER A 21 14.39 7.29 -6.64
N LYS A 22 15.64 6.78 -6.61
CA LYS A 22 15.87 5.36 -6.30
C LYS A 22 15.09 5.07 -5.03
N PRO A 23 14.14 4.11 -5.05
CA PRO A 23 13.37 3.78 -3.88
C PRO A 23 14.33 3.47 -2.74
N MET A 24 14.20 4.17 -1.61
CA MET A 24 14.94 3.80 -0.41
C MET A 24 14.58 2.35 -0.10
N VAL A 25 15.56 1.46 -0.14
CA VAL A 25 15.33 0.03 0.07
C VAL A 25 14.85 -0.17 1.52
N ILE A 26 13.55 -0.42 1.70
CA ILE A 26 12.91 -0.57 3.02
C ILE A 26 13.06 -2.02 3.54
N CYS A 27 13.10 -2.98 2.61
CA CYS A 27 13.28 -4.41 2.83
C CYS A 27 14.03 -5.05 1.66
N ALA A 28 14.58 -6.24 1.87
CA ALA A 28 15.45 -6.94 0.90
C ALA A 28 14.72 -8.02 0.07
N SER A 29 13.53 -8.44 0.49
CA SER A 29 12.69 -9.43 -0.19
C SER A 29 11.24 -9.29 0.26
N LEU A 30 10.29 -9.96 -0.43
CA LEU A 30 8.89 -10.00 -0.01
C LEU A 30 8.73 -10.50 1.43
N GLU A 31 9.44 -11.57 1.78
CA GLU A 31 9.45 -12.16 3.12
C GLU A 31 10.02 -11.20 4.17
N ASP A 32 11.09 -10.45 3.86
CA ASP A 32 11.64 -9.43 4.75
C ASP A 32 10.64 -8.28 4.96
N CYS A 33 9.95 -7.84 3.90
CA CYS A 33 8.91 -6.82 4.02
C CYS A 33 7.76 -7.28 4.92
N GLU A 34 7.33 -8.54 4.76
CA GLU A 34 6.27 -9.13 5.57
C GLU A 34 6.69 -9.26 7.04
N LYS A 35 7.89 -9.78 7.33
CA LYS A 35 8.43 -9.85 8.70
C LYS A 35 8.53 -8.48 9.36
N LYS A 36 9.00 -7.48 8.63
CA LYS A 36 9.04 -6.09 9.14
C LYS A 36 7.65 -5.51 9.37
N ALA A 37 6.66 -5.87 8.54
CA ALA A 37 5.28 -5.46 8.73
C ALA A 37 4.68 -6.12 9.97
N ASP A 38 4.97 -7.40 10.21
CA ASP A 38 4.52 -8.13 11.40
C ASP A 38 5.20 -7.61 12.69
N ALA A 39 6.44 -7.10 12.59
CA ALA A 39 7.20 -6.57 13.73
C ALA A 39 6.74 -5.19 14.21
N THR A 40 5.90 -4.48 13.45
CA THR A 40 5.31 -3.20 13.87
C THR A 40 3.83 -3.40 14.14
N GLU A 41 3.24 -2.59 15.01
CA GLU A 41 1.78 -2.56 15.16
C GLU A 41 1.15 -1.43 14.34
N ILE A 42 1.95 -0.46 13.89
CA ILE A 42 1.46 0.76 13.24
C ILE A 42 0.92 0.45 11.84
N HIS A 43 -0.38 0.60 11.64
CA HIS A 43 -1.05 0.21 10.39
C HIS A 43 -0.49 0.92 9.17
N ARG A 44 -0.29 2.24 9.22
CA ARG A 44 0.37 2.98 8.15
C ARG A 44 1.73 2.40 7.75
N LYS A 45 2.54 1.98 8.73
CA LYS A 45 3.86 1.38 8.47
C LYS A 45 3.73 0.00 7.85
N LYS A 46 2.77 -0.83 8.30
CA LYS A 46 2.43 -2.12 7.67
C LYS A 46 2.07 -1.93 6.21
N ILE A 47 1.18 -0.98 5.91
CA ILE A 47 0.74 -0.69 4.52
C ILE A 47 1.95 -0.31 3.65
N THR A 48 2.84 0.56 4.13
CA THR A 48 4.04 0.96 3.39
C THR A 48 4.94 -0.24 3.09
N LEU A 49 5.23 -1.08 4.08
CA LEU A 49 6.10 -2.24 3.92
C LEU A 49 5.50 -3.28 2.97
N LEU A 50 4.22 -3.63 3.16
CA LEU A 50 3.54 -4.62 2.32
C LEU A 50 3.36 -4.11 0.89
N THR A 51 3.08 -2.81 0.71
CA THR A 51 3.01 -2.20 -0.62
C THR A 51 4.35 -2.25 -1.34
N PHE A 52 5.43 -1.85 -0.66
CA PHE A 52 6.77 -1.95 -1.22
C PHE A 52 7.11 -3.40 -1.60
N GLY A 53 6.83 -4.37 -0.72
CA GLY A 53 7.10 -5.78 -0.99
C GLY A 53 6.34 -6.31 -2.20
N ILE A 54 5.05 -6.01 -2.32
CA ILE A 54 4.23 -6.41 -3.47
C ILE A 54 4.74 -5.75 -4.76
N THR A 55 5.05 -4.46 -4.73
CA THR A 55 5.48 -3.71 -5.93
C THR A 55 6.86 -4.14 -6.42
N GLU A 56 7.83 -4.28 -5.52
CA GLU A 56 9.22 -4.56 -5.88
C GLU A 56 9.49 -6.05 -6.10
N TYR A 57 8.89 -6.91 -5.28
CA TYR A 57 9.20 -8.35 -5.27
C TYR A 57 8.05 -9.23 -5.74
N GLY A 58 6.85 -8.69 -5.96
CA GLY A 58 5.67 -9.51 -6.25
C GLY A 58 5.61 -10.11 -7.65
N LYS A 59 6.35 -9.56 -8.62
CA LYS A 59 6.27 -9.98 -10.04
C LYS A 59 6.70 -11.43 -10.27
N ASP A 60 7.70 -11.90 -9.52
CA ASP A 60 8.28 -13.24 -9.67
C ASP A 60 7.78 -14.23 -8.59
N VAL A 61 6.81 -13.81 -7.77
CA VAL A 61 6.28 -14.60 -6.67
C VAL A 61 4.99 -15.31 -7.10
N PRO A 62 4.85 -16.63 -6.88
CA PRO A 62 3.61 -17.34 -7.14
C PRO A 62 2.42 -16.68 -6.43
N VAL A 63 1.29 -16.56 -7.12
CA VAL A 63 0.10 -15.86 -6.59
C VAL A 63 -0.33 -16.36 -5.21
N GLN A 64 -0.26 -17.68 -4.98
CA GLN A 64 -0.57 -18.32 -3.70
C GLN A 64 0.23 -17.74 -2.51
N ASN A 65 1.47 -17.30 -2.76
CA ASN A 65 2.34 -16.69 -1.75
C ASN A 65 2.07 -15.19 -1.59
N LEU A 66 1.43 -14.55 -2.57
CA LEU A 66 1.01 -13.14 -2.48
C LEU A 66 -0.27 -12.98 -1.66
N LEU A 67 -1.20 -13.94 -1.73
CA LEU A 67 -2.52 -13.79 -1.09
C LEU A 67 -2.47 -13.48 0.42
N PRO A 68 -1.63 -14.12 1.25
CA PRO A 68 -1.48 -13.76 2.66
C PRO A 68 -1.01 -12.31 2.86
N VAL A 69 -0.11 -11.84 2.00
CA VAL A 69 0.44 -10.46 2.04
C VAL A 69 -0.66 -9.45 1.72
N TYR A 70 -1.48 -9.72 0.69
CA TYR A 70 -2.64 -8.90 0.36
C TYR A 70 -3.67 -8.87 1.50
N LEU A 71 -3.99 -10.02 2.12
CA LEU A 71 -4.90 -10.07 3.28
C LEU A 71 -4.42 -9.18 4.44
N LYS A 72 -3.12 -9.23 4.75
CA LYS A 72 -2.50 -8.36 5.77
C LYS A 72 -2.60 -6.87 5.40
N ARG A 73 -2.43 -6.54 4.11
CA ARG A 73 -2.53 -5.16 3.61
C ARG A 73 -3.96 -4.64 3.67
N VAL A 74 -4.94 -5.43 3.23
CA VAL A 74 -6.38 -5.11 3.32
C VAL A 74 -6.74 -4.77 4.76
N LYS A 75 -6.40 -5.67 5.69
CA LYS A 75 -6.68 -5.48 7.12
C LYS A 75 -6.11 -4.17 7.65
N SER A 76 -4.82 -3.92 7.43
CA SER A 76 -4.17 -2.70 7.91
C SER A 76 -4.75 -1.45 7.24
N THR A 77 -5.13 -1.54 5.97
CA THR A 77 -5.71 -0.44 5.20
C THR A 77 -7.09 -0.04 5.71
N ILE A 78 -7.96 -1.01 6.01
CA ILE A 78 -9.29 -0.73 6.57
C ILE A 78 -9.17 -0.13 7.97
N LEU A 79 -8.31 -0.69 8.82
CA LEU A 79 -8.11 -0.19 10.19
C LEU A 79 -7.55 1.25 10.19
N GLU A 80 -6.53 1.52 9.38
CA GLU A 80 -6.01 2.88 9.16
C GLU A 80 -7.11 3.83 8.67
N ALA A 81 -7.92 3.41 7.68
CA ALA A 81 -9.00 4.25 7.17
C ALA A 81 -10.03 4.63 8.24
N ASN A 82 -10.27 3.72 9.20
CA ASN A 82 -11.15 3.95 10.35
C ASN A 82 -10.50 4.73 11.50
N GLY A 83 -9.27 5.19 11.31
CA GLY A 83 -8.56 5.97 12.32
C GLY A 83 -7.87 5.13 13.39
N GLU A 84 -7.83 3.81 13.24
CA GLU A 84 -7.04 2.97 14.11
C GLU A 84 -5.58 3.08 13.69
N THR A 85 -4.70 3.46 14.63
CA THR A 85 -3.27 3.63 14.34
C THR A 85 -2.47 2.37 14.57
N GLY A 86 -2.99 1.44 15.38
CA GLY A 86 -2.27 0.27 15.89
C GLY A 86 -1.33 0.59 17.07
N TYR A 87 -1.32 1.83 17.57
CA TYR A 87 -0.57 2.18 18.77
C TYR A 87 -1.22 1.55 20.02
N LYS A 88 -0.42 0.78 20.77
CA LYS A 88 -0.84 0.02 21.97
C LYS A 88 -0.19 0.52 23.27
N GLY A 89 0.26 1.78 23.32
CA GLY A 89 0.74 2.36 24.59
C GLY A 89 -0.42 2.59 25.57
N ASP A 90 -0.13 3.23 26.71
CA ASP A 90 -1.11 3.47 27.78
C ASP A 90 -2.38 4.22 27.33
N VAL A 91 -2.29 4.93 26.20
CA VAL A 91 -3.43 5.59 25.55
C VAL A 91 -3.58 5.04 24.14
N ILE A 92 -4.80 4.58 23.80
CA ILE A 92 -5.15 4.19 22.44
C ILE A 92 -5.27 5.46 21.58
N LEU A 93 -4.40 5.58 20.58
CA LEU A 93 -4.44 6.71 19.65
C LEU A 93 -5.39 6.41 18.50
N LYS A 94 -6.47 7.18 18.42
CA LYS A 94 -7.38 7.22 17.27
C LYS A 94 -7.21 8.52 16.49
N VAL A 95 -7.22 8.44 15.17
CA VAL A 95 -7.05 9.57 14.27
C VAL A 95 -8.32 9.79 13.47
N THR A 96 -8.84 11.02 13.46
CA THR A 96 -9.92 11.38 12.54
C THR A 96 -9.32 11.82 11.21
N HIS A 97 -9.48 10.99 10.19
CA HIS A 97 -9.05 11.33 8.84
C HIS A 97 -10.06 12.22 8.12
N LYS A 98 -9.56 12.98 7.13
CA LYS A 98 -10.43 13.63 6.17
C LYS A 98 -11.25 12.58 5.40
N PRO A 99 -12.51 12.86 5.03
CA PRO A 99 -13.36 11.91 4.31
C PRO A 99 -12.71 11.37 3.03
N GLU A 100 -12.00 12.22 2.28
CA GLU A 100 -11.37 11.85 1.00
C GLU A 100 -10.22 10.86 1.22
N TYR A 101 -9.45 11.02 2.31
CA TYR A 101 -8.40 10.08 2.66
C TYR A 101 -8.99 8.73 3.05
N LYS A 102 -10.02 8.72 3.90
CA LYS A 102 -10.72 7.49 4.30
C LYS A 102 -11.24 6.76 3.07
N GLN A 103 -11.95 7.45 2.18
CA GLN A 103 -12.51 6.87 0.97
C GLN A 103 -11.41 6.31 0.05
N SER A 104 -10.31 7.04 -0.14
CA SER A 104 -9.17 6.56 -0.94
C SER A 104 -8.56 5.28 -0.38
N GLN A 105 -8.43 5.17 0.94
CA GLN A 105 -7.91 3.95 1.58
C GLN A 105 -8.88 2.77 1.45
N LEU A 106 -10.19 2.99 1.67
CA LEU A 106 -11.19 1.94 1.49
C LEU A 106 -11.27 1.45 0.04
N HIS A 107 -11.05 2.33 -0.94
CA HIS A 107 -10.96 1.94 -2.34
C HIS A 107 -9.77 1.03 -2.62
N LYS A 108 -8.58 1.35 -2.08
CA LYS A 108 -7.40 0.46 -2.19
C LYS A 108 -7.64 -0.91 -1.55
N ALA A 109 -8.34 -0.95 -0.41
CA ALA A 109 -8.71 -2.22 0.22
C ALA A 109 -9.69 -3.04 -0.64
N GLU A 110 -10.59 -2.38 -1.37
CA GLU A 110 -11.50 -3.02 -2.33
C GLU A 110 -10.77 -3.60 -3.54
N GLU A 111 -9.82 -2.85 -4.12
CA GLU A 111 -8.95 -3.34 -5.19
C GLU A 111 -8.17 -4.59 -4.77
N ASP A 112 -7.61 -4.58 -3.55
CA ASP A 112 -6.92 -5.73 -2.99
C ASP A 112 -7.86 -6.93 -2.77
N ILE A 113 -9.08 -6.71 -2.26
CA ILE A 113 -10.09 -7.76 -2.11
C ILE A 113 -10.47 -8.34 -3.48
N GLN A 114 -10.63 -7.51 -4.51
CA GLN A 114 -10.94 -7.97 -5.86
C GLN A 114 -9.82 -8.83 -6.44
N PHE A 115 -8.56 -8.46 -6.19
CA PHE A 115 -7.42 -9.29 -6.55
C PHE A 115 -7.46 -10.65 -5.85
N ILE A 116 -7.73 -10.67 -4.54
CA ILE A 116 -7.84 -11.92 -3.76
C ILE A 116 -9.00 -12.77 -4.28
N ASP A 117 -10.16 -12.19 -4.54
CA ASP A 117 -11.36 -12.88 -5.03
C ASP A 117 -11.13 -13.58 -6.36
N THR A 118 -10.43 -12.91 -7.29
CA THR A 118 -10.06 -13.47 -8.60
C THR A 118 -9.15 -14.71 -8.46
N ASN A 119 -8.44 -14.81 -7.34
CA ASN A 119 -7.45 -15.87 -7.07
C ASN A 119 -7.85 -16.75 -5.87
N GLN A 120 -9.12 -16.72 -5.44
CA GLN A 120 -9.57 -17.34 -4.20
C GLN A 120 -9.39 -18.86 -4.15
N SER A 121 -9.28 -19.52 -5.31
CA SER A 121 -9.02 -20.97 -5.43
C SER A 121 -7.67 -21.38 -4.80
N PHE A 122 -6.74 -20.45 -4.62
CA PHE A 122 -5.44 -20.69 -4.01
C PHE A 122 -5.42 -20.40 -2.50
N LEU A 123 -6.54 -19.95 -1.91
CA LEU A 123 -6.59 -19.66 -0.47
C LEU A 123 -6.70 -20.94 0.36
N SER A 124 -5.97 -20.98 1.48
CA SER A 124 -6.28 -21.93 2.55
C SER A 124 -7.65 -21.62 3.16
N LYS A 125 -8.23 -22.59 3.88
CA LYS A 125 -9.50 -22.41 4.57
C LYS A 125 -9.45 -21.26 5.58
N GLU A 126 -8.33 -21.12 6.28
CA GLU A 126 -8.08 -20.06 7.26
C GLU A 126 -8.05 -18.69 6.58
N ASN A 127 -7.34 -18.57 5.46
CA ASN A 127 -7.24 -17.33 4.69
C ASN A 127 -8.56 -16.94 4.03
N TYR A 128 -9.34 -17.92 3.56
CA TYR A 128 -10.69 -17.67 3.06
C TYR A 128 -11.62 -17.16 4.18
N SER A 129 -11.53 -17.72 5.38
CA SER A 129 -12.28 -17.21 6.53
C SER A 129 -11.89 -15.77 6.88
N GLU A 130 -10.59 -15.43 6.83
CA GLU A 130 -10.14 -14.06 7.06
C GLU A 130 -10.65 -13.11 5.96
N LEU A 131 -10.64 -13.52 4.69
CA LEU A 131 -11.20 -12.74 3.58
C LEU A 131 -12.67 -12.36 3.84
N LEU A 132 -13.49 -13.31 4.28
CA LEU A 132 -14.90 -13.05 4.60
C LEU A 132 -15.04 -12.02 5.71
N LYS A 133 -14.23 -12.10 6.77
CA LYS A 133 -14.24 -11.10 7.86
C LYS A 133 -13.83 -9.73 7.35
N LEU A 134 -12.83 -9.65 6.47
CA LEU A 134 -12.36 -8.38 5.90
C LEU A 134 -13.40 -7.74 4.99
N LYS A 135 -14.14 -8.53 4.21
CA LYS A 135 -15.29 -8.04 3.43
C LYS A 135 -16.38 -7.45 4.33
N THR A 136 -16.71 -8.12 5.42
CA THR A 136 -17.66 -7.60 6.41
C THR A 136 -17.16 -6.29 7.03
N LEU A 137 -15.88 -6.26 7.44
CA LEU A 137 -15.28 -5.06 8.02
C LEU A 137 -15.26 -3.88 7.04
N LEU A 138 -14.92 -4.12 5.77
CA LEU A 138 -14.97 -3.09 4.73
C LEU A 138 -16.39 -2.53 4.56
N GLY A 139 -17.41 -3.41 4.53
CA GLY A 139 -18.81 -3.01 4.44
C GLY A 139 -19.26 -2.14 5.61
N GLN A 140 -18.78 -2.41 6.83
CA GLN A 140 -19.06 -1.61 8.03
C GLN A 140 -18.30 -0.27 8.08
N SER A 141 -17.22 -0.15 7.31
CA SER A 141 -16.35 1.02 7.32
C SER A 141 -16.81 2.13 6.38
N ARG A 142 -17.72 1.82 5.46
CA ARG A 142 -18.35 2.78 4.53
C ARG A 142 -19.43 3.58 5.23
#